data_AF-A0A5C5Y653-F1
#
_entry.id   AF-A0A5C5Y653-F1
#
_cell.length_a   1.000
_cell.length_b   1.000
_cell.length_c   1.000
_cell.angle_alpha   90.00
_cell.angle_beta   90.00
_cell.angle_gamma   90.00
#
_symmetry.space_group_name_H-M   'P 1'
#
loop_
_entity.id
_entity.type
_entity.pdbx_description
1 polymer ?
#
loop_
_entity_poly.entity_id
_entity_poly.type
_entity_poly.pdbx_seq_one_letter_code
_entity_poly.pdbx_strand_id
1 'polypeptide(L)'
;MSWSRTIIAWHWISSAVSLFGMLLFAITGITLNHASQIETTPSVRQSQLELPQDLHALLAEQDIDGAAAIPREIAAWLRDELDVPIGSRAADWSDNELYLSMPGPGSDAWLAIDRETGDVEFEQTQRGWISYFNDLHKGRNTGAAWKWVLDLYALATLVFCITGLLLLLQHAPRRKLTWPMVGLGIAAPMLVAILLIH
;
A
#
# COMPACT_ATOMS: atom_id res chain seq x y z
N MET A 1 -33.79 -24.91 1.35
CA MET A 1 -33.92 -23.47 1.71
C MET A 1 -34.56 -22.72 0.56
N SER A 2 -35.52 -21.81 0.80
CA SER A 2 -36.04 -20.97 -0.29
C SER A 2 -34.95 -20.01 -0.77
N TRP A 3 -34.89 -19.77 -2.09
CA TRP A 3 -33.89 -18.90 -2.73
C TRP A 3 -33.69 -17.55 -2.02
N SER A 4 -34.78 -16.90 -1.58
CA SER A 4 -34.73 -15.66 -0.80
C SER A 4 -34.04 -15.81 0.56
N ARG A 5 -34.21 -16.93 1.27
CA ARG A 5 -33.51 -17.18 2.54
C ARG A 5 -32.01 -17.35 2.33
N THR A 6 -31.62 -17.99 1.24
CA THR A 6 -30.21 -18.14 0.87
C THR A 6 -29.57 -16.79 0.58
N ILE A 7 -30.20 -15.94 -0.25
CA ILE A 7 -29.65 -14.61 -0.56
C ILE A 7 -29.55 -13.73 0.69
N ILE A 8 -30.57 -13.73 1.56
CA ILE A 8 -30.52 -12.98 2.83
C ILE A 8 -29.35 -13.45 3.69
N ALA A 9 -29.15 -14.77 3.81
CA ALA A 9 -28.04 -15.32 4.59
C ALA A 9 -26.68 -14.91 4.01
N TRP A 10 -26.49 -15.05 2.70
CA TRP A 10 -25.26 -14.63 2.03
C TRP A 10 -25.01 -13.13 2.16
N HIS A 11 -26.04 -12.31 2.03
CA HIS A 11 -25.94 -10.86 2.22
C HIS A 11 -25.54 -10.51 3.65
N TRP A 12 -26.15 -11.15 4.65
CA TRP A 12 -25.84 -10.92 6.06
C TRP A 12 -24.40 -11.33 6.40
N ILE A 13 -23.97 -12.53 5.97
CA ILE A 13 -22.60 -13.03 6.19
C ILE A 13 -21.58 -12.10 5.50
N SER A 14 -21.77 -11.82 4.21
CA SER A 14 -20.82 -10.97 3.46
C SER A 14 -20.80 -9.53 3.98
N SER A 15 -21.94 -9.01 4.44
CA SER A 15 -22.01 -7.71 5.13
C SER A 15 -21.21 -7.71 6.42
N ALA A 16 -21.39 -8.71 7.29
CA ALA A 16 -20.68 -8.79 8.56
C ALA A 16 -19.16 -8.89 8.36
N VAL A 17 -18.70 -9.68 7.38
CA VAL A 17 -17.28 -9.82 7.03
C VAL A 17 -16.71 -8.52 6.47
N SER A 18 -17.48 -7.79 5.65
CA SER A 18 -16.99 -6.60 4.94
C SER A 18 -17.17 -5.30 5.73
N LEU A 19 -18.01 -5.27 6.78
CA LEU A 19 -18.46 -4.04 7.44
C LEU A 19 -17.32 -3.14 7.93
N PHE A 20 -16.42 -3.71 8.74
CA PHE A 20 -15.32 -2.92 9.31
C PHE A 20 -14.35 -2.46 8.22
N GLY A 21 -14.08 -3.32 7.24
CA GLY A 21 -13.29 -2.95 6.07
C GLY A 21 -13.93 -1.79 5.30
N MET A 22 -15.25 -1.79 5.11
CA MET A 22 -15.95 -0.72 4.38
C MET A 22 -15.89 0.59 5.14
N LEU A 23 -16.03 0.54 6.46
CA LEU A 23 -15.88 1.71 7.32
C LEU A 23 -14.47 2.27 7.23
N LEU A 24 -13.45 1.41 7.34
CA LEU A 24 -12.06 1.82 7.22
C LEU A 24 -11.77 2.43 5.84
N PHE A 25 -12.22 1.80 4.76
CA PHE A 25 -12.08 2.31 3.40
C PHE A 25 -12.78 3.65 3.20
N ALA A 26 -13.98 3.83 3.77
CA ALA A 26 -14.68 5.11 3.69
C ALA A 26 -13.93 6.22 4.43
N ILE A 27 -13.47 5.96 5.66
CA ILE A 27 -12.70 6.92 6.46
C ILE A 27 -11.38 7.27 5.76
N THR A 28 -10.63 6.25 5.34
CA THR A 28 -9.34 6.45 4.66
C THR A 28 -9.49 7.05 3.26
N GLY A 29 -10.62 6.82 2.58
CA GLY A 29 -10.96 7.51 1.33
C GLY A 29 -11.13 9.02 1.53
N ILE A 30 -11.75 9.43 2.65
CA ILE A 30 -11.86 10.86 3.00
C ILE A 30 -10.47 11.43 3.28
N THR A 31 -9.63 10.75 4.07
CA THR A 31 -8.27 11.24 4.37
C THR A 31 -7.39 11.30 3.13
N LEU A 32 -7.57 10.36 2.19
CA LEU A 32 -6.87 10.33 0.91
C LEU A 32 -7.22 11.54 0.04
N ASN A 33 -8.50 11.93 0.00
CA ASN A 33 -8.97 13.09 -0.77
C ASN A 33 -8.52 14.43 -0.16
N HIS A 34 -8.22 14.47 1.13
CA HIS A 34 -7.83 15.68 1.85
C HIS A 34 -6.39 15.65 2.36
N ALA A 35 -5.55 14.74 1.84
CA ALA A 35 -4.23 14.46 2.40
C ALA A 35 -3.33 15.71 2.51
N SER A 36 -3.42 16.64 1.56
CA SER A 36 -2.67 17.91 1.57
C SER A 36 -3.18 18.95 2.57
N GLN A 37 -4.42 18.78 3.06
CA GLN A 37 -5.07 19.71 3.99
C GLN A 37 -4.86 19.28 5.44
N ILE A 38 -4.36 18.06 5.67
CA ILE A 38 -4.10 17.55 7.01
C ILE A 38 -2.60 17.68 7.27
N GLU A 39 -2.24 18.64 8.11
CA GLU A 39 -0.85 18.89 8.47
C GLU A 39 -0.22 17.66 9.13
N THR A 40 0.87 17.18 8.55
CA THR A 40 1.74 16.17 9.12
C THR A 40 3.16 16.66 8.98
N THR A 41 3.92 16.66 10.07
CA THR A 41 5.35 17.01 10.04
C THR A 41 6.12 15.72 9.80
N PRO A 42 6.83 15.57 8.66
CA PRO A 42 7.64 14.40 8.44
C PRO A 42 8.78 14.32 9.46
N SER A 43 9.07 13.12 9.94
CA SER A 43 10.24 12.86 10.78
C SER A 43 11.34 12.26 9.92
N VAL A 44 12.49 12.92 9.84
CA VAL A 44 13.65 12.45 9.07
C VAL A 44 14.73 11.94 10.02
N ARG A 45 15.21 10.73 9.78
CA ARG A 45 16.37 10.13 10.45
C ARG A 45 17.47 9.96 9.41
N GLN A 46 18.62 10.57 9.67
CA GLN A 46 19.83 10.40 8.86
C GLN A 46 20.88 9.65 9.68
N SER A 47 21.72 8.87 9.01
CA SER A 47 22.85 8.17 9.63
C SER A 47 23.99 8.09 8.61
N GLN A 48 25.20 8.36 9.09
CA GLN A 48 26.44 8.18 8.35
C GLN A 48 27.26 7.13 9.10
N LEU A 49 27.69 6.10 8.39
CA LEU A 49 28.46 4.99 8.94
C LEU A 49 29.62 4.71 7.99
N GLU A 50 30.60 3.97 8.45
CA GLU A 50 31.67 3.44 7.59
C GLU A 50 31.59 1.92 7.62
N LEU A 51 31.72 1.29 6.46
CA LEU A 51 31.80 -0.16 6.38
C LEU A 51 33.05 -0.67 7.12
N PRO A 52 32.90 -1.72 7.95
CA PRO A 52 34.03 -2.49 8.44
C PRO A 52 34.93 -2.95 7.27
N GLN A 53 36.26 -2.92 7.45
CA GLN A 53 37.22 -3.18 6.38
C GLN A 53 37.01 -4.54 5.68
N ASP A 54 36.60 -5.56 6.41
CA ASP A 54 36.27 -6.89 5.88
C ASP A 54 35.03 -6.87 4.97
N LEU A 55 34.01 -6.09 5.33
CA LEU A 55 32.80 -5.91 4.53
C LEU A 55 33.04 -4.99 3.32
N HIS A 56 33.90 -3.98 3.46
CA HIS A 56 34.32 -3.13 2.35
C HIS A 56 35.11 -3.93 1.30
N ALA A 57 36.04 -4.79 1.73
CA ALA A 57 36.73 -5.70 0.82
C ALA A 57 35.77 -6.65 0.08
N LEU A 58 34.77 -7.21 0.78
CA LEU A 58 33.74 -8.05 0.16
C LEU A 58 32.92 -7.30 -0.90
N LEU A 59 32.65 -6.01 -0.67
CA LEU A 59 31.96 -5.14 -1.61
C LEU A 59 32.81 -4.85 -2.85
N ALA A 60 34.12 -4.63 -2.66
CA ALA A 60 35.08 -4.38 -3.74
C ALA A 60 35.31 -5.60 -4.65
N GLU A 61 35.12 -6.82 -4.14
CA GLU A 61 35.19 -8.06 -4.93
C GLU A 61 33.99 -8.24 -5.89
N GLN A 62 32.92 -7.45 -5.75
CA GLN A 62 31.74 -7.54 -6.60
C GLN A 62 31.95 -6.79 -7.93
N ASP A 63 32.09 -7.51 -9.04
CA ASP A 63 32.06 -6.91 -10.38
C ASP A 63 30.62 -6.93 -10.91
N ILE A 64 29.80 -5.99 -10.43
CA ILE A 64 28.37 -5.86 -10.77
C ILE A 64 28.10 -4.43 -11.23
N ASP A 65 27.43 -4.33 -12.37
CA ASP A 65 26.82 -3.11 -12.90
C ASP A 65 25.31 -3.38 -13.12
N GLY A 66 24.45 -2.52 -12.57
CA GLY A 66 22.99 -2.63 -12.59
C GLY A 66 22.37 -3.30 -11.35
N ALA A 67 21.18 -3.87 -11.51
CA ALA A 67 20.35 -4.27 -10.37
C ALA A 67 20.74 -5.65 -9.79
N ALA A 68 21.24 -5.68 -8.55
CA ALA A 68 21.58 -6.91 -7.83
C ALA A 68 21.36 -6.79 -6.32
N ALA A 69 21.16 -7.92 -5.64
CA ALA A 69 20.99 -7.94 -4.20
C ALA A 69 22.32 -7.66 -3.47
N ILE A 70 22.25 -6.94 -2.35
CA ILE A 70 23.39 -6.71 -1.46
C ILE A 70 23.87 -8.06 -0.87
N PRO A 71 25.19 -8.32 -0.79
CA PRO A 71 25.73 -9.47 -0.08
C PRO A 71 25.14 -9.61 1.32
N ARG A 72 24.89 -10.85 1.75
CA ARG A 72 24.12 -11.14 2.96
C ARG A 72 24.78 -10.59 4.22
N GLU A 73 26.10 -10.63 4.24
CA GLU A 73 26.97 -10.17 5.32
C GLU A 73 26.81 -8.66 5.51
N ILE A 74 26.90 -7.89 4.42
CA ILE A 74 26.69 -6.44 4.40
C ILE A 74 25.25 -6.10 4.79
N ALA A 75 24.26 -6.79 4.20
CA ALA A 75 22.85 -6.58 4.51
C ALA A 75 22.51 -6.88 5.99
N ALA A 76 23.17 -7.88 6.61
CA ALA A 76 22.99 -8.20 8.01
C ALA A 76 23.61 -7.13 8.92
N TRP A 77 24.84 -6.68 8.62
CA TRP A 77 25.48 -5.60 9.37
C TRP A 77 24.67 -4.30 9.30
N LEU A 78 24.24 -3.90 8.10
CA LEU A 78 23.38 -2.72 7.90
C LEU A 78 22.08 -2.81 8.68
N ARG A 79 21.43 -3.98 8.70
CA ARG A 79 20.20 -4.18 9.48
C ARG A 79 20.45 -3.95 10.96
N ASP A 80 21.56 -4.45 11.48
CA ASP A 80 21.86 -4.38 12.90
C ASP A 80 22.24 -2.94 13.31
N GLU A 81 22.93 -2.18 12.46
CA GLU A 81 23.35 -0.79 12.73
C GLU A 81 22.23 0.24 12.50
N LEU A 82 21.41 0.04 11.47
CA LEU A 82 20.36 0.99 11.08
C LEU A 82 18.98 0.64 11.64
N ASP A 83 18.78 -0.56 12.19
CA ASP A 83 17.49 -1.10 12.63
C ASP A 83 16.43 -1.07 11.51
N VAL A 84 16.85 -1.38 10.27
CA VAL A 84 15.95 -1.49 9.12
C VAL A 84 16.12 -2.81 8.38
N PRO A 85 15.01 -3.43 7.94
CA PRO A 85 15.10 -4.68 7.19
C PRO A 85 15.61 -4.38 5.77
N ILE A 86 16.85 -4.74 5.47
CA ILE A 86 17.43 -4.65 4.10
C ILE A 86 16.89 -5.77 3.20
N GLY A 87 16.80 -6.99 3.73
CA GLY A 87 16.25 -8.16 3.03
C GLY A 87 17.07 -8.56 1.79
N SER A 88 16.40 -9.07 0.76
CA SER A 88 16.99 -9.45 -0.53
C SER A 88 16.62 -8.47 -1.64
N ARG A 89 16.45 -7.19 -1.30
CA ARG A 89 16.07 -6.16 -2.27
C ARG A 89 17.22 -5.98 -3.28
N ALA A 90 16.87 -5.75 -4.53
CA ALA A 90 17.84 -5.34 -5.52
C ALA A 90 18.24 -3.89 -5.23
N ALA A 91 19.53 -3.68 -4.99
CA ALA A 91 20.17 -2.39 -5.05
C ALA A 91 20.58 -2.12 -6.50
N ASP A 92 20.69 -0.84 -6.85
CA ASP A 92 21.29 -0.37 -8.09
C ASP A 92 22.79 -0.23 -7.87
N TRP A 93 23.60 -0.94 -8.65
CA TRP A 93 25.05 -0.93 -8.56
C TRP A 93 25.61 -0.15 -9.72
N SER A 94 26.53 0.75 -9.40
CA SER A 94 27.39 1.44 -10.35
C SER A 94 28.84 1.25 -9.95
N ASP A 95 29.79 1.66 -10.78
CA ASP A 95 31.23 1.55 -10.50
C ASP A 95 31.61 2.11 -9.11
N ASN A 96 31.00 3.23 -8.71
CA ASN A 96 31.40 3.99 -7.52
C ASN A 96 30.40 3.90 -6.37
N GLU A 97 29.14 3.55 -6.64
CA GLU A 97 28.07 3.62 -5.66
C GLU A 97 27.15 2.40 -5.73
N LEU A 98 26.76 1.90 -4.56
CA LEU A 98 25.63 1.00 -4.38
C LEU A 98 24.47 1.79 -3.77
N TYR A 99 23.36 1.90 -4.49
CA TYR A 99 22.18 2.62 -4.03
C TYR A 99 20.99 1.69 -3.84
N LEU A 100 20.34 1.75 -2.69
CA LEU A 100 19.16 0.95 -2.36
C LEU A 100 17.99 1.84 -1.93
N SER A 101 16.95 1.88 -2.76
CA SER A 101 15.66 2.48 -2.40
C SER A 101 14.79 1.51 -1.59
N MET A 102 14.23 1.99 -0.49
CA MET A 102 13.43 1.22 0.47
C MET A 102 12.11 1.93 0.80
N PRO A 103 11.24 2.18 -0.20
CA PRO A 103 9.97 2.84 0.04
C PRO A 103 9.04 1.92 0.86
N GLY A 104 8.34 2.50 1.84
CA GLY A 104 7.39 1.80 2.71
C GLY A 104 6.01 2.46 2.70
N PRO A 105 5.02 1.85 3.36
CA PRO A 105 3.75 2.53 3.59
C PRO A 105 3.97 3.66 4.60
N GLY A 106 3.60 4.89 4.23
CA GLY A 106 3.78 6.05 5.11
C GLY A 106 5.24 6.45 5.34
N SER A 107 6.19 5.83 4.66
CA SER A 107 7.61 6.11 4.81
C SER A 107 8.33 6.05 3.47
N ASP A 108 9.49 6.68 3.44
CA ASP A 108 10.47 6.52 2.38
C ASP A 108 11.84 6.35 3.01
N ALA A 109 12.69 5.54 2.42
CA ALA A 109 14.05 5.37 2.91
C ALA A 109 14.98 5.05 1.75
N TRP A 110 16.23 5.45 1.88
CA TRP A 110 17.27 5.11 0.93
C TRP A 110 18.59 4.89 1.67
N LEU A 111 19.46 4.15 1.03
CA LEU A 111 20.79 3.81 1.48
C LEU A 111 21.73 3.96 0.29
N ALA A 112 22.84 4.65 0.47
CA ALA A 112 23.94 4.71 -0.49
C ALA A 112 25.22 4.21 0.18
N ILE A 113 26.05 3.48 -0.56
CA ILE A 113 27.37 3.07 -0.11
C ILE A 113 28.37 3.46 -1.20
N ASP A 114 29.33 4.31 -0.84
CA ASP A 114 30.49 4.58 -1.67
C ASP A 114 31.39 3.34 -1.70
N ARG A 115 31.62 2.82 -2.90
CA ARG A 115 32.36 1.56 -3.09
C ARG A 115 33.87 1.76 -2.97
N GLU A 116 34.37 2.97 -3.18
CA GLU A 116 35.80 3.30 -3.04
C GLU A 116 36.18 3.53 -1.58
N THR A 117 35.37 4.28 -0.84
CA THR A 117 35.67 4.66 0.56
C THR A 117 35.04 3.73 1.59
N GLY A 118 33.93 3.07 1.24
CA GLY A 118 33.12 2.31 2.18
C GLY A 118 32.17 3.17 3.02
N ASP A 119 32.04 4.46 2.71
CA ASP A 119 31.13 5.37 3.41
C ASP A 119 29.67 4.99 3.12
N VAL A 120 28.86 4.97 4.16
CA VAL A 120 27.45 4.58 4.11
C VAL A 120 26.59 5.78 4.51
N GLU A 121 25.72 6.20 3.61
CA GLU A 121 24.69 7.20 3.87
C GLU A 121 23.32 6.55 3.92
N PHE A 122 22.58 6.82 5.00
CA PHE A 122 21.22 6.34 5.16
C PHE A 122 20.29 7.50 5.54
N GLU A 123 19.13 7.52 4.92
CA GLU A 123 18.04 8.40 5.30
C GLU A 123 16.72 7.66 5.31
N GLN A 124 15.91 7.92 6.33
CA GLN A 124 14.53 7.49 6.42
C GLN A 124 13.64 8.67 6.76
N THR A 125 12.60 8.87 5.95
CA THR A 125 11.53 9.82 6.18
C THR A 125 10.25 9.10 6.55
N GLN A 126 9.68 9.41 7.71
CA GLN A 126 8.34 8.99 8.12
C GLN A 126 7.35 10.12 7.88
N ARG A 127 6.36 9.88 7.01
CA ARG A 127 5.33 10.86 6.62
C ARG A 127 4.10 10.87 7.55
N GLY A 128 4.14 10.07 8.62
CA GLY A 128 3.08 9.98 9.62
C GLY A 128 1.95 9.02 9.27
N TRP A 129 1.03 8.86 10.24
CA TRP A 129 -0.03 7.85 10.22
C TRP A 129 -1.03 8.02 9.06
N ILE A 130 -1.28 9.26 8.62
CA ILE A 130 -2.19 9.52 7.49
C ILE A 130 -1.63 8.97 6.19
N SER A 131 -0.35 9.24 5.90
CA SER A 131 0.31 8.67 4.72
C SER A 131 0.35 7.14 4.82
N TYR A 132 0.56 6.59 6.02
CA TYR A 132 0.54 5.14 6.24
C TYR A 132 -0.81 4.53 5.85
N PHE A 133 -1.92 5.03 6.38
CA PHE A 133 -3.24 4.50 6.04
C PHE A 133 -3.65 4.77 4.58
N ASN A 134 -3.23 5.90 4.01
CA ASN A 134 -3.47 6.18 2.59
C ASN A 134 -2.69 5.20 1.68
N ASP A 135 -1.45 4.85 2.03
CA ASP A 135 -0.66 3.86 1.30
C ASP A 135 -1.24 2.45 1.47
N LEU A 136 -1.74 2.10 2.67
CA LEU A 136 -2.50 0.86 2.89
C LEU A 136 -3.78 0.80 2.04
N HIS A 137 -4.55 1.89 1.98
CA HIS A 137 -5.77 1.98 1.15
C HIS A 137 -5.45 1.76 -0.33
N LYS A 138 -4.34 2.33 -0.81
CA LYS A 138 -3.87 2.18 -2.21
C LYS A 138 -3.14 0.87 -2.49
N GLY A 139 -2.75 0.11 -1.46
CA GLY A 139 -1.84 -1.03 -1.61
C GLY A 139 -0.44 -0.65 -2.10
N ARG A 140 -0.01 0.59 -1.83
CA ARG A 140 1.29 1.13 -2.26
C ARG A 140 2.38 0.77 -1.26
N ASN A 141 3.49 0.17 -1.73
CA ASN A 141 4.65 -0.20 -0.92
C ASN A 141 4.35 -1.19 0.24
N THR A 142 3.23 -1.91 0.21
CA THR A 142 2.75 -2.77 1.32
C THR A 142 3.13 -4.25 1.20
N GLY A 143 3.82 -4.63 0.12
CA GLY A 143 4.14 -6.03 -0.20
C GLY A 143 2.94 -6.85 -0.71
N ALA A 144 3.22 -8.09 -1.12
CA ALA A 144 2.24 -8.97 -1.78
C ALA A 144 1.13 -9.47 -0.83
N ALA A 145 1.46 -9.74 0.44
CA ALA A 145 0.49 -10.22 1.42
C ALA A 145 -0.67 -9.21 1.60
N TRP A 146 -0.36 -7.92 1.68
CA TRP A 146 -1.38 -6.89 1.80
C TRP A 146 -2.23 -6.75 0.54
N LYS A 147 -1.64 -6.91 -0.66
CA LYS A 147 -2.40 -6.92 -1.91
C LYS A 147 -3.45 -8.04 -1.91
N TRP A 148 -3.09 -9.24 -1.43
CA TRP A 148 -4.06 -10.32 -1.26
C TRP A 148 -5.16 -10.02 -0.24
N VAL A 149 -4.84 -9.30 0.84
CA VAL A 149 -5.86 -8.81 1.79
C VAL A 149 -6.85 -7.90 1.07
N LEU A 150 -6.36 -6.95 0.26
CA LEU A 150 -7.21 -6.05 -0.53
C LEU A 150 -8.08 -6.81 -1.54
N ASP A 151 -7.51 -7.79 -2.26
CA ASP A 151 -8.23 -8.59 -3.26
C ASP A 151 -9.33 -9.46 -2.62
N LEU A 152 -9.02 -10.13 -1.50
CA LEU A 152 -9.99 -10.92 -0.76
C LEU A 152 -11.12 -10.05 -0.21
N TYR A 153 -10.77 -8.88 0.32
CA TYR A 153 -11.73 -7.91 0.81
C TYR A 153 -12.61 -7.33 -0.31
N ALA A 154 -12.02 -7.03 -1.47
CA ALA A 154 -12.76 -6.61 -2.65
C ALA A 154 -13.74 -7.70 -3.12
N LEU A 155 -13.33 -8.96 -3.11
CA LEU A 155 -14.21 -10.10 -3.42
C LEU A 155 -15.38 -10.22 -2.43
N ALA A 156 -15.11 -10.10 -1.12
CA ALA A 156 -16.16 -10.14 -0.10
C ALA A 156 -17.17 -8.98 -0.28
N THR A 157 -16.65 -7.78 -0.58
CA THR A 157 -17.46 -6.58 -0.85
C THR A 157 -18.27 -6.75 -2.14
N LEU A 158 -17.71 -7.38 -3.17
CA LEU A 158 -18.42 -7.68 -4.40
C LEU A 158 -19.59 -8.63 -4.15
N VAL A 159 -19.38 -9.70 -3.36
CA VAL A 159 -20.47 -10.61 -2.95
C VAL A 159 -21.55 -9.84 -2.17
N PHE A 160 -21.15 -8.96 -1.25
CA PHE A 160 -22.08 -8.10 -0.51
C PHE A 160 -22.91 -7.20 -1.43
N CYS A 161 -22.28 -6.52 -2.39
CA CYS A 161 -22.95 -5.66 -3.37
C CYS A 161 -23.90 -6.45 -4.29
N ILE A 162 -23.45 -7.59 -4.83
CA ILE A 162 -24.26 -8.44 -5.72
C ILE A 162 -25.47 -8.98 -4.97
N THR A 163 -25.28 -9.53 -3.76
CA THR A 163 -26.40 -10.04 -2.95
C THR A 163 -27.36 -8.93 -2.56
N GLY A 164 -26.88 -7.73 -2.25
CA GLY A 164 -27.71 -6.54 -2.01
C GLY A 164 -28.53 -6.15 -3.24
N LEU A 165 -27.93 -6.17 -4.43
CA LEU A 165 -28.62 -5.91 -5.70
C LEU A 165 -29.70 -6.96 -5.98
N LEU A 166 -29.41 -8.25 -5.74
CA LEU A 166 -30.40 -9.33 -5.87
C LEU A 166 -31.58 -9.14 -4.91
N LEU A 167 -31.33 -8.66 -3.69
CA LEU A 167 -32.40 -8.31 -2.75
C LEU A 167 -33.23 -7.12 -3.25
N LEU A 168 -32.60 -6.09 -3.80
CA LEU A 168 -33.31 -4.97 -4.43
C LEU A 168 -34.18 -5.45 -5.59
N LEU A 169 -33.67 -6.31 -6.46
CA LEU A 169 -34.42 -6.91 -7.58
C LEU A 169 -35.67 -7.65 -7.10
N GLN A 170 -35.56 -8.44 -6.02
CA GLN A 170 -36.71 -9.16 -5.46
C GLN A 170 -37.80 -8.23 -4.92
N HIS A 171 -37.41 -7.07 -4.37
CA HIS A 171 -38.33 -6.12 -3.74
C HIS A 171 -38.78 -4.99 -4.67
N ALA A 172 -38.14 -4.83 -5.83
CA ALA A 172 -38.41 -3.77 -6.80
C ALA A 172 -39.88 -3.69 -7.24
N PRO A 173 -40.60 -4.80 -7.51
CA PRO A 173 -42.02 -4.72 -7.89
C PRO A 173 -42.91 -4.04 -6.85
N ARG A 174 -42.52 -4.10 -5.57
CA ARG A 174 -43.25 -3.50 -4.45
C ARG A 174 -42.72 -2.13 -4.03
N ARG A 175 -41.56 -1.71 -4.57
CA ARG A 175 -40.85 -0.48 -4.20
C ARG A 175 -40.50 0.32 -5.46
N LYS A 176 -41.43 1.18 -5.88
CA LYS A 176 -41.31 2.02 -7.11
C LYS A 176 -40.03 2.86 -7.17
N LEU A 177 -39.47 3.26 -6.01
CA LEU A 177 -38.23 4.06 -5.93
C LEU A 177 -36.94 3.25 -6.12
N THR A 178 -36.99 1.93 -6.19
CA THR A 178 -35.77 1.08 -6.30
C THR A 178 -34.90 1.47 -7.49
N TRP A 179 -35.49 1.48 -8.69
CA TRP A 179 -34.75 1.77 -9.92
C TRP A 179 -34.35 3.24 -10.09
N PRO A 180 -35.20 4.23 -9.74
CA PRO A 180 -34.77 5.62 -9.69
C PRO A 180 -33.54 5.85 -8.79
N MET A 181 -33.49 5.22 -7.61
CA MET A 181 -32.35 5.38 -6.69
C MET A 181 -31.08 4.70 -7.21
N VAL A 182 -31.19 3.48 -7.75
CA VAL A 182 -30.05 2.78 -8.38
C VAL A 182 -29.53 3.57 -9.58
N GLY A 183 -30.44 4.06 -10.44
CA GLY A 183 -30.09 4.90 -11.58
C GLY A 183 -29.41 6.20 -11.17
N LEU A 184 -29.90 6.87 -10.12
CA LEU A 184 -29.27 8.07 -9.57
C LEU A 184 -27.85 7.80 -9.06
N GLY A 185 -27.64 6.66 -8.38
CA GLY A 185 -26.32 6.24 -7.89
C GLY A 185 -25.28 6.04 -8.99
N ILE A 186 -25.71 5.71 -10.22
CA ILE A 186 -24.82 5.58 -11.39
C ILE A 186 -24.71 6.91 -12.13
N ALA A 187 -25.84 7.58 -12.38
CA ALA A 187 -25.89 8.78 -13.20
C ALA A 187 -25.22 9.99 -12.54
N ALA A 188 -25.39 10.19 -11.23
CA ALA A 188 -24.80 11.33 -10.52
C ALA A 188 -23.26 11.38 -10.63
N PRO A 189 -22.49 10.31 -10.29
CA PRO A 189 -21.04 10.33 -10.45
C PRO A 189 -20.60 10.44 -11.91
N MET A 190 -21.33 9.80 -12.85
CA MET A 190 -21.03 9.94 -14.28
C MET A 190 -21.22 11.37 -14.80
N LEU A 191 -22.30 12.06 -14.39
CA LEU A 191 -22.55 13.44 -14.76
C LEU A 191 -21.49 14.37 -14.18
N VAL A 192 -21.11 14.18 -12.91
CA VAL A 192 -20.00 14.92 -12.29
C VAL A 192 -18.72 14.72 -13.10
N ALA A 193 -18.39 13.48 -13.48
CA ALA A 193 -17.21 13.20 -14.28
C ALA A 193 -17.25 13.90 -15.66
N ILE A 194 -18.34 13.74 -16.41
CA ILE A 194 -18.47 14.32 -17.76
C ILE A 194 -18.46 15.86 -17.74
N LEU A 195 -19.11 16.47 -16.75
CA LEU A 195 -19.32 17.92 -16.70
C LEU A 195 -18.20 18.69 -16.03
N LEU A 196 -17.37 18.05 -15.19
CA LEU A 196 -16.37 18.74 -14.37
C LEU A 196 -14.94 18.21 -14.54
N ILE A 197 -14.75 17.01 -15.12
CA ILE A 197 -13.42 16.48 -15.42
C ILE A 197 -13.15 16.78 -16.90
N HIS A 198 -12.15 17.63 -17.17
CA HIS A 198 -11.75 18.09 -18.51
C HIS A 198 -10.25 17.94 -18.67
#